data_AF-A0A0G4N1J2-F1
#
_entry.id   AF-A0A0G4N1J2-F1
#
_cell.length_a   1.000
_cell.length_b   1.000
_cell.length_c   1.000
_cell.angle_alpha   90.00
_cell.angle_beta   90.00
_cell.angle_gamma   90.00
#
_symmetry.space_group_name_H-M   'P 1'
#
loop_
_entity.id
_entity.type
_entity.pdbx_description
1 polymer ?
#
loop_
_entity_poly.entity_id
_entity_poly.type
_entity_poly.pdbx_seq_one_letter_code
_entity_poly.pdbx_strand_id
1 'polypeptide(L)'
;MYVSTFTGLIVGNQVNPIAMKAIGWRYYIVFCCILAVLLAVIWLLFPETKGHTLEEIRELFEGKSSSRDKLNDVEHGRMDEKSNSDDHIKQVEVAGQGR
;
A
#
# COMPACT_ATOMS: atom_id res chain seq x y z
N MET A 1 6.68 -2.22 20.11
CA MET A 1 7.95 -2.75 19.56
C MET A 1 8.53 -3.87 20.41
N TYR A 2 8.74 -3.69 21.72
CA TYR A 2 9.27 -4.77 22.57
C TYR A 2 8.30 -5.95 22.76
N VAL A 3 7.02 -5.66 23.02
CA VAL A 3 6.00 -6.69 23.29
C VAL A 3 5.80 -7.65 22.10
N SER A 4 5.83 -7.15 20.87
CA SER A 4 5.73 -7.97 19.65
C SER A 4 6.93 -8.91 19.49
N THR A 5 8.14 -8.43 19.74
CA THR A 5 9.36 -9.24 19.65
C THR A 5 9.41 -10.31 20.75
N PHE A 6 9.06 -9.95 21.98
CA PHE A 6 9.02 -10.90 23.09
C PHE A 6 7.98 -12.00 22.88
N THR A 7 6.83 -11.67 22.28
CA THR A 7 5.81 -12.67 21.95
C THR A 7 6.34 -13.70 20.97
N GLY A 8 7.04 -13.28 19.91
CA GLY A 8 7.65 -14.19 18.95
C GLY A 8 8.71 -15.11 19.57
N LEU A 9 9.56 -14.57 20.45
CA LEU A 9 10.58 -15.36 21.15
C LEU A 9 9.99 -16.39 22.11
N ILE A 10 8.96 -16.01 22.86
CA ILE A 10 8.29 -16.93 23.81
C ILE A 10 7.62 -18.07 23.05
N VAL A 11 6.90 -17.77 21.97
CA VAL A 11 6.26 -18.79 21.13
C VAL A 11 7.31 -19.72 20.52
N GLY A 12 8.36 -19.20 19.90
CA GLY A 12 9.40 -20.04 19.29
C GLY A 12 10.12 -20.94 20.31
N ASN A 13 10.45 -20.41 21.49
CA ASN A 13 11.24 -21.15 22.48
C ASN A 13 10.40 -22.14 23.30
N GLN A 14 9.10 -21.90 23.49
CA GLN A 14 8.23 -22.79 24.25
C GLN A 14 7.45 -23.76 23.34
N VAL A 15 6.94 -23.30 22.21
CA VAL A 15 6.11 -24.14 21.32
C VAL A 15 6.96 -25.17 20.59
N ASN A 16 8.17 -24.84 20.13
CA ASN A 16 9.03 -25.78 19.41
C ASN A 16 9.35 -27.05 20.24
N PRO A 17 9.83 -26.97 21.49
CA PRO A 17 10.11 -28.18 22.27
C PRO A 17 8.83 -28.94 22.65
N ILE A 18 7.71 -28.25 22.90
CA ILE A 18 6.42 -28.90 23.19
C ILE A 18 5.93 -29.69 21.97
N ALA A 19 5.99 -29.10 20.78
CA ALA A 19 5.59 -29.73 19.53
C ALA A 19 6.51 -30.92 19.18
N MET A 20 7.82 -30.76 19.37
CA MET A 20 8.79 -31.86 19.21
C MET A 20 8.52 -33.01 20.20
N LYS A 21 8.11 -32.72 21.43
CA LYS A 21 7.77 -33.75 22.43
C LYS A 21 6.46 -34.47 22.10
N ALA A 22 5.48 -33.76 21.55
CA ALA A 22 4.16 -34.32 21.23
C ALA A 22 4.15 -35.15 19.93
N ILE A 23 4.86 -34.69 18.90
CA ILE A 23 4.76 -35.23 17.53
C ILE A 23 6.06 -35.94 17.10
N GLY A 24 7.18 -35.69 17.78
CA GLY A 24 8.47 -36.30 17.49
C GLY A 24 8.98 -35.94 16.09
N TRP A 25 9.45 -36.94 15.35
CA TRP A 25 10.02 -36.78 14.00
C TRP A 25 9.02 -36.23 12.97
N ARG A 26 7.71 -36.40 13.19
CA ARG A 26 6.69 -35.90 12.25
C ARG A 26 6.59 -34.37 12.25
N TYR A 27 7.13 -33.70 13.28
CA TYR A 27 7.14 -32.23 13.37
C TYR A 27 7.93 -31.60 12.22
N TYR A 28 8.98 -32.27 11.74
CA TYR A 28 9.76 -31.80 10.58
C TYR A 28 8.89 -31.67 9.32
N ILE A 29 7.97 -32.62 9.10
CA ILE A 29 7.05 -32.59 7.95
C ILE A 29 6.08 -31.41 8.08
N VAL A 30 5.50 -31.22 9.26
CA VAL A 30 4.61 -30.08 9.53
C VAL A 30 5.34 -28.75 9.29
N PHE A 31 6.59 -28.64 9.74
CA PHE A 31 7.40 -27.45 9.53
C PHE A 31 7.65 -27.20 8.04
N CYS A 32 7.95 -28.23 7.25
CA CYS A 32 8.06 -28.13 5.79
C CYS A 32 6.74 -27.67 5.15
N CYS A 33 5.59 -28.15 5.60
CA CYS A 33 4.29 -27.70 5.11
C CYS A 33 4.04 -26.21 5.43
N ILE A 34 4.35 -25.76 6.65
CA ILE A 34 4.24 -24.35 7.04
C ILE A 34 5.14 -23.48 6.16
N LEU A 35 6.38 -23.90 5.91
CA LEU A 35 7.30 -23.20 5.02
C LEU A 35 6.79 -23.15 3.58
N ALA A 36 6.21 -24.24 3.07
CA ALA A 36 5.64 -24.27 1.73
C ALA A 36 4.43 -23.33 1.60
N VAL A 37 3.57 -23.27 2.62
CA VAL A 37 2.46 -22.31 2.68
C VAL A 37 2.99 -20.87 2.72
N LEU A 38 3.99 -20.60 3.56
CA LEU A 38 4.63 -19.29 3.62
C LEU A 38 5.23 -18.90 2.27
N LEU A 39 5.90 -19.83 1.59
CA LEU A 39 6.46 -19.62 0.26
C LEU A 39 5.37 -19.32 -0.77
N ALA A 40 4.25 -20.05 -0.72
CA ALA A 40 3.11 -19.81 -1.60
C ALA A 40 2.49 -18.42 -1.33
N VAL A 41 2.37 -18.02 -0.06
CA VAL A 41 1.89 -16.69 0.33
C VAL A 41 2.85 -15.61 -0.18
N ILE A 42 4.16 -15.80 0.00
CA ILE A 42 5.17 -14.86 -0.53
C ILE A 42 5.06 -14.76 -2.05
N TRP A 43 4.96 -15.89 -2.75
CA TRP A 43 4.86 -15.89 -4.21
C TRP A 43 3.59 -15.22 -4.74
N LEU A 44 2.46 -15.34 -4.03
CA LEU A 44 1.19 -14.75 -4.45
C LEU A 44 1.02 -13.28 -4.02
N LEU A 45 1.45 -12.91 -2.81
CA LEU A 45 1.19 -11.58 -2.24
C LEU A 45 2.35 -10.62 -2.44
N PHE A 46 3.57 -11.10 -2.61
CA PHE A 46 4.75 -10.26 -2.74
C PHE A 46 5.29 -10.35 -4.18
N PRO A 47 5.05 -9.32 -5.02
CA PRO A 47 5.66 -9.26 -6.34
C PRO A 47 7.19 -9.24 -6.22
N GLU A 48 7.88 -9.73 -7.25
CA GLU A 48 9.33 -9.86 -7.25
C GLU A 48 10.00 -8.49 -7.02
N THR A 49 10.62 -8.31 -5.85
CA THR A 49 11.29 -7.06 -5.46
C THR A 49 12.74 -6.97 -5.94
N LYS A 50 13.22 -7.97 -6.68
CA LYS A 50 14.61 -8.01 -7.17
C LYS A 50 14.79 -7.04 -8.34
N GLY A 51 15.71 -6.09 -8.17
CA GLY A 51 16.13 -5.17 -9.24
C GLY A 51 15.39 -3.84 -9.26
N HIS A 52 14.42 -3.63 -8.38
CA HIS A 52 13.71 -2.37 -8.25
C HIS A 52 14.31 -1.50 -7.13
N THR A 53 14.36 -0.19 -7.36
CA THR A 53 14.71 0.76 -6.30
C THR A 53 13.61 0.80 -5.25
N LEU A 54 13.93 1.20 -4.01
CA LEU A 54 12.93 1.33 -2.94
C LEU A 54 11.79 2.31 -3.28
N GLU A 55 11.97 3.16 -4.29
CA GLU A 55 10.98 4.09 -4.81
C GLU A 55 10.03 3.39 -5.81
N GLU A 56 10.56 2.59 -6.73
CA GLU A 56 9.76 1.79 -7.68
C GLU A 56 8.90 0.72 -6.99
N ILE A 57 9.40 0.11 -5.91
CA ILE A 57 8.63 -0.87 -5.11
C ILE A 57 7.43 -0.19 -4.44
N ARG A 58 7.55 1.08 -4.03
CA ARG A 58 6.44 1.84 -3.45
C ARG A 58 5.38 2.13 -4.50
N GLU A 59 5.78 2.57 -5.68
CA GLU A 59 4.85 2.80 -6.80
C GLU A 59 4.13 1.50 -7.22
N LEU A 60 4.80 0.35 -7.20
CA LEU A 60 4.18 -0.96 -7.44
C LEU A 60 3.14 -1.33 -6.36
N PHE A 61 3.44 -1.08 -5.09
CA PHE A 61 2.53 -1.37 -3.97
C PHE A 61 1.39 -0.34 -3.81
N GLU A 62 1.57 0.91 -4.29
CA GLU A 62 0.54 1.96 -4.33
C GLU A 62 -0.44 1.81 -5.50
N GLY A 63 -0.12 0.98 -6.50
CA GLY A 63 -1.01 0.43 -7.50
C GLY A 63 -2.16 1.32 -7.99
N LYS A 64 -1.95 2.04 -9.10
CA LYS A 64 -2.99 2.42 -10.10
C LYS A 64 -4.27 3.12 -9.56
N SER A 65 -4.22 3.73 -8.38
CA SER A 65 -5.33 4.50 -7.81
C SER A 65 -5.14 6.02 -8.00
N SER A 66 -3.92 6.49 -8.26
CA SER A 66 -3.61 7.92 -8.46
C SER A 66 -3.54 8.36 -9.94
N SER A 67 -4.19 7.64 -10.87
CA SER A 67 -4.49 8.23 -12.19
C SER A 67 -5.90 8.82 -12.24
N ARG A 68 -6.80 8.42 -11.35
CA ARG A 68 -8.13 9.04 -11.22
C ARG A 68 -8.08 10.30 -10.36
N ASP A 69 -7.27 10.32 -9.31
CA ASP A 69 -7.15 11.52 -8.46
C ASP A 69 -6.38 12.66 -9.17
N LYS A 70 -5.31 12.35 -9.91
CA LYS A 70 -4.59 13.37 -10.68
C LYS A 70 -5.39 13.96 -11.84
N LEU A 71 -6.41 13.26 -12.35
CA LEU A 71 -7.30 13.80 -13.37
C LEU A 71 -8.41 14.66 -12.74
N ASN A 72 -8.90 14.27 -11.56
CA ASN A 72 -9.88 15.04 -10.80
C ASN A 72 -9.31 16.38 -10.29
N ASP A 73 -8.06 16.42 -9.82
CA ASP A 73 -7.41 17.65 -9.37
C ASP A 73 -7.15 18.64 -10.53
N VAL A 74 -6.85 18.11 -11.73
CA VAL A 74 -6.62 18.94 -12.93
C VAL A 74 -7.94 19.46 -13.52
N GLU A 75 -9.03 18.68 -13.48
CA GLU A 75 -10.36 19.16 -13.87
C GLU A 75 -10.93 20.19 -12.89
N HIS A 76 -10.79 19.99 -11.58
CA HIS A 76 -11.23 20.96 -10.57
C HIS A 76 -10.48 22.28 -10.71
N GLY A 77 -9.13 22.24 -10.78
CA GLY A 77 -8.34 23.46 -10.95
C GLY A 77 -8.64 24.23 -12.25
N ARG A 78 -9.06 23.54 -13.31
CA ARG A 78 -9.46 24.18 -14.57
C ARG A 78 -10.88 24.75 -14.53
N MET A 79 -11.79 24.17 -13.75
CA MET A 79 -13.13 24.74 -13.50
C MET A 79 -13.05 26.00 -12.64
N ASP A 80 -12.17 26.00 -11.63
CA ASP A 80 -11.96 27.14 -10.73
C ASP A 80 -11.38 28.35 -11.49
N GLU A 81 -10.39 28.12 -12.37
CA GLU A 81 -9.77 29.18 -13.18
C GLU A 81 -10.74 29.76 -14.23
N LYS A 82 -11.59 28.92 -14.83
CA LYS A 82 -12.58 29.36 -15.82
C LYS A 82 -13.73 30.14 -15.18
N SER A 83 -14.20 29.72 -13.99
CA SER A 83 -15.22 30.47 -13.24
C SER A 83 -14.71 31.84 -12.81
N ASN A 84 -13.47 31.93 -12.31
CA ASN A 84 -12.89 33.19 -11.89
C ASN A 84 -12.65 34.15 -13.08
N SER A 85 -12.26 33.62 -14.24
CA SER A 85 -12.09 34.43 -15.46
C SER A 85 -13.44 34.92 -16.03
N ASP A 86 -14.46 34.07 -16.07
CA ASP A 86 -15.80 34.44 -16.55
C ASP A 86 -16.48 35.48 -15.62
N ASP A 87 -16.26 35.39 -14.30
CA ASP A 87 -16.76 36.37 -13.33
C ASP A 87 -16.02 37.71 -13.44
N HIS A 88 -14.71 37.70 -13.70
CA HIS A 88 -13.93 38.91 -13.98
C HIS A 88 -14.38 39.60 -15.29
N ILE A 89 -14.66 38.84 -16.36
CA ILE A 89 -15.13 39.41 -17.64
C ILE A 89 -16.51 40.06 -17.47
N LYS A 90 -17.43 39.43 -16.73
CA LYS A 90 -18.75 40.02 -16.44
C LYS A 90 -18.67 41.31 -15.61
N GLN A 91 -17.76 41.38 -14.64
CA GLN A 91 -17.57 42.61 -13.86
C GLN A 91 -17.01 43.77 -14.71
N VAL A 92 -16.10 43.47 -15.64
CA VAL A 92 -15.54 44.49 -16.55
C VAL A 92 -16.57 44.99 -17.56
N GLU A 93 -17.43 44.10 -18.09
CA GLU A 93 -18.50 44.49 -19.02
C GLU A 93 -19.59 45.33 -18.34
N VAL A 94 -19.96 44.98 -17.10
CA VAL A 94 -20.93 45.76 -16.30
C VAL A 94 -20.39 47.15 -15.92
N ALA A 95 -19.08 47.27 -15.65
CA ALA A 95 -18.46 48.56 -15.37
C ALA A 95 -18.31 49.45 -16.63
N GLY A 96 -18.25 48.85 -17.82
CA GLY A 96 -18.17 49.55 -19.10
C GLY A 96 -19.50 50.11 -19.61
N GLN A 97 -20.63 49.54 -19.18
CA GLN A 97 -21.98 49.93 -19.62
C GLN A 97 -22.55 51.17 -18.90
N GLY A 98 -21.81 51.76 -17.95
CA GLY A 98 -22.23 52.90 -17.12
C GLY A 98 -21.72 54.27 -17.57
N ARG A 99 -21.28 54.43 -18.82
CA ARG A 99 -20.89 55.72 -19.42
C ARG A 99 -21.82 56.14 -20.54
#